data_AF-A0A4Q5QSC9-F1
#
_entry.id   AF-A0A4Q5QSC9-F1
#
_cell.length_a   1.000
_cell.length_b   1.000
_cell.length_c   1.000
_cell.angle_alpha   90.00
_cell.angle_beta   90.00
_cell.angle_gamma   90.00
#
_symmetry.space_group_name_H-M   'P 1'
#
loop_
_entity.id
_entity.type
_entity.pdbx_description
1 polymer ?
#
loop_
_entity_poly.entity_id
_entity_poly.type
_entity_poly.pdbx_seq_one_letter_code
_entity_poly.pdbx_strand_id
1 'polypeptide(L)' 'MTYNVLALLASGPPDAEWEAEKAGWRAQVMGNLVCCYRAGSRRASAWHRGFDAARRSSDPLGLML' A
#
# COMPACT_ATOMS: atom_id res chain seq x y z
N MET A 1 -23.97 17.47 16.12
CA MET A 1 -23.71 16.72 14.87
C MET A 1 -23.56 15.25 15.23
N THR A 2 -24.48 14.41 14.80
CA THR A 2 -24.44 12.96 15.02
C THR A 2 -23.72 12.33 13.82
N TYR A 3 -22.53 11.76 14.05
CA TYR A 3 -21.80 11.05 13.00
C TYR A 3 -22.45 9.68 12.79
N ASN A 4 -22.89 9.40 11.56
CA ASN A 4 -23.41 8.09 11.19
C ASN A 4 -22.23 7.14 10.97
N VAL A 5 -21.96 6.27 11.95
CA VAL A 5 -20.86 5.29 11.93
C VAL A 5 -20.93 4.36 10.71
N LEU A 6 -22.14 4.01 10.24
CA LEU A 6 -22.31 3.16 9.06
C LEU A 6 -21.84 3.86 7.77
N ALA A 7 -21.92 5.19 7.70
CA ALA A 7 -21.41 5.95 6.56
C ALA A 7 -19.86 6.00 6.54
N LEU A 8 -19.21 5.88 7.70
CA LEU A 8 -17.74 5.77 7.80
C LEU A 8 -17.23 4.36 7.46
N LEU A 9 -18.08 3.34 7.66
CA LEU A 9 -17.78 1.95 7.31
C LEU A 9 -18.14 1.61 5.87
N ALA A 10 -18.89 2.47 5.18
CA ALA A 10 -19.20 2.29 3.78
C ALA A 10 -17.88 2.27 2.97
N SER A 11 -17.77 1.33 2.03
CA SER A 11 -16.60 1.20 1.16
C SER A 11 -16.42 2.48 0.37
N GLY A 12 -15.50 3.34 0.81
CA GLY A 12 -15.08 4.52 0.09
C GLY A 12 -14.30 4.13 -1.17
N PRO A 13 -14.08 5.10 -2.09
CA PRO A 13 -13.15 4.89 -3.19
C PRO A 13 -11.79 4.44 -2.63
N PRO A 14 -11.10 3.48 -3.29
CA PRO A 14 -9.83 2.98 -2.81
C PRO A 14 -8.82 4.12 -2.64
N ASP A 15 -8.16 4.19 -1.49
CA ASP A 15 -7.08 5.14 -1.27
C ASP A 15 -5.91 4.77 -2.20
N ALA A 16 -5.60 5.66 -3.13
CA ALA A 16 -4.60 5.40 -4.15
C ALA A 16 -3.16 5.34 -3.62
N GLU A 17 -2.88 5.94 -2.46
CA GLU A 17 -1.59 5.78 -1.77
C GLU A 17 -1.55 4.43 -1.05
N TRP A 18 -2.65 3.99 -0.44
CA TRP A 18 -2.76 2.65 0.15
C TRP A 18 -2.60 1.54 -0.90
N GLU A 19 -3.25 1.66 -2.06
CA GLU A 19 -3.09 0.69 -3.14
C GLU A 19 -1.65 0.66 -3.67
N ALA A 20 -0.99 1.82 -3.75
CA ALA A 20 0.41 1.89 -4.14
C ALA A 20 1.34 1.23 -3.11
N GLU A 21 1.08 1.43 -1.82
CA GLU A 21 1.84 0.80 -0.73
C GLU A 21 1.71 -0.72 -0.76
N LYS A 22 0.48 -1.25 -0.92
CA LYS A 22 0.25 -2.68 -1.13
C LYS A 22 0.99 -3.20 -2.36
N ALA A 23 0.96 -2.48 -3.47
CA ALA A 23 1.68 -2.86 -4.68
C ALA A 23 3.20 -2.94 -4.44
N GLY A 24 3.77 -2.03 -3.64
CA GLY A 24 5.17 -2.06 -3.22
C GLY A 24 5.51 -3.29 -2.38
N TRP A 25 4.66 -3.62 -1.41
CA TRP A 25 4.81 -4.84 -0.60
C TRP A 25 4.87 -6.09 -1.48
N ARG A 26 3.87 -6.25 -2.37
CA ARG A 26 3.79 -7.40 -3.28
C ARG A 26 5.00 -7.45 -4.21
N ALA A 27 5.47 -6.30 -4.69
CA ALA A 27 6.63 -6.24 -5.55
C ALA A 27 7.89 -6.75 -4.83
N GLN A 28 8.13 -6.36 -3.57
CA GLN A 28 9.23 -6.88 -2.77
C GLN A 28 9.12 -8.39 -2.54
N VAL A 29 7.93 -8.90 -2.18
CA VAL A 29 7.71 -10.35 -1.98
C VAL A 29 7.98 -11.14 -3.25
N MET A 30 7.55 -10.62 -4.40
CA MET A 30 7.69 -11.28 -5.70
C MET A 30 9.03 -11.01 -6.40
N GLY A 31 9.94 -10.24 -5.78
CA GLY A 31 11.25 -9.91 -6.36
C GLY A 31 11.22 -8.88 -7.50
N ASN A 32 10.15 -8.09 -7.61
CA ASN A 32 10.00 -7.03 -8.61
C ASN A 32 10.54 -5.69 -8.08
N LEU A 33 11.68 -5.23 -8.60
CA LEU A 33 12.38 -4.05 -8.07
C LEU A 33 11.91 -2.71 -8.67
N VAL A 34 11.03 -2.73 -9.67
CA VAL A 34 10.67 -1.55 -10.46
C VAL A 34 9.36 -0.92 -9.97
N CYS A 35 9.42 0.36 -9.60
CA CYS A 35 8.25 1.17 -9.31
C CYS A 35 7.59 1.65 -10.61
N CYS A 36 6.29 1.41 -10.77
CA CYS A 36 5.52 1.81 -11.96
C CYS A 36 4.92 3.23 -11.87
N TYR A 37 5.07 3.92 -10.73
CA TYR A 37 4.57 5.27 -10.54
C TYR A 37 5.60 6.32 -10.98
N ARG A 38 5.10 7.52 -11.34
CA ARG A 38 5.96 8.66 -11.64
C ARG A 38 6.85 8.99 -10.45
N ALA A 39 8.15 9.09 -10.68
CA ALA A 39 9.14 9.46 -9.66
C ALA A 39 8.75 10.80 -8.97
N GLY A 40 8.92 10.86 -7.66
CA GLY A 40 8.56 12.02 -6.83
C GLY A 40 7.06 12.19 -6.54
N SER A 41 6.19 11.34 -7.11
CA SER A 41 4.76 11.37 -6.78
C SER A 41 4.50 10.75 -5.39
N ARG A 42 3.39 11.15 -4.75
CA ARG A 42 2.94 10.55 -3.48
C ARG A 42 2.76 9.04 -3.56
N ARG A 43 2.26 8.55 -4.71
CA ARG A 43 2.12 7.10 -4.98
C ARG A 43 3.46 6.39 -5.09
N ALA A 44 4.47 7.01 -5.72
CA ALA A 44 5.82 6.44 -5.75
C ALA A 44 6.40 6.36 -4.33
N SER A 45 6.24 7.39 -3.50
CA SER A 45 6.66 7.36 -2.10
C SER A 45 5.94 6.27 -1.31
N ALA A 46 4.62 6.13 -1.47
CA ALA A 46 3.83 5.08 -0.83
C ALA A 46 4.26 3.67 -1.25
N TRP A 47 4.49 3.46 -2.55
CA TRP A 47 5.04 2.21 -3.07
C TRP A 47 6.39 1.87 -2.43
N HIS A 48 7.32 2.83 -2.36
CA HIS A 48 8.62 2.61 -1.71
C HIS A 48 8.48 2.28 -0.22
N ARG A 49 7.55 2.91 0.51
CA ARG A 49 7.28 2.55 1.90
C ARG A 49 6.87 1.09 2.06
N GLY A 50 5.93 0.62 1.24
CA GLY A 50 5.46 -0.76 1.27
C GLY A 50 6.54 -1.77 0.90
N PHE A 51 7.33 -1.45 -0.14
CA PHE A 51 8.48 -2.25 -0.58
C PHE A 51 9.52 -2.40 0.54
N ASP A 52 9.90 -1.29 1.17
CA ASP A 52 10.86 -1.28 2.28
C ASP A 52 10.32 -1.96 3.54
N ALA A 53 9.01 -1.83 3.82
CA ALA A 53 8.36 -2.50 4.94
C ALA A 53 8.38 -4.03 4.76
N ALA A 54 8.02 -4.53 3.57
CA ALA A 54 8.12 -5.95 3.25
C ALA A 54 9.56 -6.47 3.39
N ARG A 55 10.56 -5.69 2.95
CA ARG A 55 11.97 -6.06 3.05
C ARG A 55 12.46 -6.20 4.49
N ARG A 56 11.88 -5.43 5.42
CA ARG A 56 12.19 -5.48 6.86
C ARG A 56 11.33 -6.47 7.63
N SER A 57 10.28 -7.02 7.02
CA SER A 57 9.38 -7.97 7.67
C SER A 57 10.07 -9.33 7.86
N SER A 58 9.84 -9.94 9.02
CA SER A 58 10.26 -11.33 9.28
C SER A 58 9.34 -12.35 8.61
N ASP A 59 8.13 -11.95 8.23
CA ASP A 59 7.17 -12.78 7.50
C ASP A 59 6.41 -11.93 6.46
N PRO A 60 7.07 -11.56 5.34
CA PRO A 60 6.45 -10.72 4.33
C PRO A 60 5.38 -11.46 3.50
N LEU A 61 5.47 -12.79 3.41
CA LEU A 61 4.50 -13.61 2.67
C LEU A 61 3.23 -13.86 3.49
N GLY A 62 3.34 -14.19 4.78
CA GLY A 62 2.18 -14.44 5.64
C GLY A 62 1.36 -13.19 5.97
N LEU A 63 1.95 -12.00 5.84
CA LEU A 63 1.26 -10.71 6.01
C LEU A 63 0.77 -10.09 4.69
N MET A 64 0.93 -10.79 3.57
CA MET A 64 0.47 -10.34 2.26
C MET A 64 -1.05 -10.58 2.13
N LEU A 65 -1.83 -9.50 2.27
CA LEU A 65 -3.27 -9.47 2.00
C LEU A 65 -3.60 -9.55 0.49
#